data_AF-A0A3M1AQ16-F1
#
_entry.id   AF-A0A3M1AQ16-F1
#
_cell.length_a   1.000
_cell.length_b   1.000
_cell.length_c   1.000
_cell.angle_alpha   90.00
_cell.angle_beta   90.00
_cell.angle_gamma   90.00
#
_symmetry.space_group_name_H-M   'P 1'
#
loop_
_entity.id
_entity.type
_entity.pdbx_description
1 polymer ?
#
loop_
_entity_poly.entity_id
_entity_poly.type
_entity_poly.pdbx_seq_one_letter_code
_entity_poly.pdbx_strand_id
1 'polypeptide(L)'
;MKLTLSKDEYEVLLPLIECRIAEYFMQIRHAMLSSFKEELRLKKLNLIALREILKNAAGKEVDLTPAQADALMEFLQESLHEIPSEIWHTDNASWRQELKAERTTLQALLNRLEPAPANQGTV
;
A
#
# COMPACT_ATOMS: atom_id res chain seq x y z
N MET A 1 -10.74 6.32 10.98
CA MET A 1 -10.72 4.86 10.86
C MET A 1 -9.53 4.33 11.64
N LYS A 2 -9.69 3.26 12.42
CA LYS A 2 -8.61 2.74 13.27
C LYS A 2 -7.92 1.58 12.59
N LEU A 3 -6.60 1.63 12.47
CA LEU A 3 -5.76 0.57 11.92
C LEU A 3 -4.72 0.17 12.97
N THR A 4 -4.64 -1.12 13.28
CA THR A 4 -3.55 -1.68 14.09
C THR A 4 -2.72 -2.60 13.21
N LEU A 5 -1.43 -2.33 13.13
CA LEU A 5 -0.48 -3.14 12.38
C LEU A 5 0.22 -4.14 13.29
N SER A 6 0.29 -5.40 12.86
CA SER A 6 1.21 -6.37 13.42
C SER A 6 2.66 -5.99 13.09
N LYS A 7 3.62 -6.62 13.77
CA LYS A 7 5.04 -6.42 13.48
C LYS A 7 5.37 -6.82 12.03
N ASP A 8 4.87 -7.96 11.59
CA ASP A 8 5.13 -8.48 10.24
C ASP A 8 4.49 -7.59 9.17
N GLU A 9 3.28 -7.07 9.43
CA GLU A 9 2.62 -6.11 8.54
C GLU A 9 3.40 -4.81 8.41
N TYR A 10 3.94 -4.32 9.52
CA TYR A 10 4.79 -3.13 9.53
C TYR A 10 6.10 -3.35 8.76
N GLU A 11 6.75 -4.49 8.96
CA GLU A 11 8.02 -4.84 8.30
C GLU A 11 7.87 -5.02 6.79
N VAL A 12 6.67 -5.39 6.31
CA VAL A 12 6.35 -5.43 4.87
C VAL A 12 5.93 -4.05 4.34
N LEU A 13 5.00 -3.38 5.04
CA LEU A 13 4.34 -2.20 4.51
C LEU A 13 5.26 -0.98 4.43
N LEU A 14 6.10 -0.77 5.46
CA LEU A 14 6.92 0.44 5.53
C LEU A 14 7.98 0.50 4.41
N PRO A 15 8.76 -0.57 4.13
CA PRO A 15 9.70 -0.57 3.02
C PRO A 15 9.02 -0.35 1.66
N LEU A 16 7.84 -0.95 1.43
CA LEU A 16 7.10 -0.78 0.18
C LEU A 16 6.66 0.68 -0.03
N ILE A 17 6.16 1.32 1.02
CA ILE A 17 5.81 2.76 0.97
C ILE A 17 7.05 3.60 0.67
N GLU A 18 8.20 3.29 1.28
CA GLU A 18 9.45 4.01 1.04
C GLU A 18 9.95 3.84 -0.40
N CYS A 19 9.89 2.63 -0.96
CA CYS A 19 10.17 2.37 -2.37
C CYS A 19 9.24 3.18 -3.29
N ARG A 20 7.92 3.14 -3.04
CA ARG A 20 6.95 3.87 -3.88
C ARG A 20 7.16 5.39 -3.85
N ILE A 21 7.50 5.96 -2.70
CA ILE A 21 7.84 7.39 -2.59
C ILE A 21 9.06 7.73 -3.46
N ALA A 22 10.06 6.84 -3.52
CA ALA A 22 11.23 7.01 -4.36
C ALA A 22 10.87 6.89 -5.86
N GLU A 23 10.00 5.96 -6.23
CA GLU A 23 9.50 5.81 -7.59
C GLU A 23 8.74 7.04 -8.06
N TYR A 24 7.80 7.57 -7.26
CA TYR A 24 7.10 8.81 -7.60
C TYR A 24 8.06 9.98 -7.76
N PHE A 25 9.13 10.07 -6.95
CA PHE A 25 10.15 11.09 -7.14
C PHE A 25 10.83 10.99 -8.51
N MET A 26 11.14 9.77 -8.97
CA MET A 26 11.70 9.54 -10.30
C MET A 26 10.67 9.88 -11.39
N GLN A 27 9.44 9.39 -11.29
CA GLN A 27 8.38 9.66 -12.27
C GLN A 27 8.08 11.16 -12.39
N ILE A 28 8.02 11.91 -11.28
CA ILE A 28 7.84 13.37 -11.28
C ILE A 28 8.97 14.08 -12.03
N ARG A 29 10.21 13.58 -11.91
CA ARG A 29 11.37 14.15 -12.61
C ARG A 29 11.25 13.97 -14.13
N HIS A 30 10.68 12.85 -14.58
CA HIS A 30 10.55 12.48 -15.99
C HIS A 30 9.19 12.86 -16.61
N ALA A 31 8.22 13.28 -15.81
CA ALA A 31 6.90 13.69 -16.29
C ALA A 31 6.98 14.96 -17.14
N MET A 32 6.54 14.86 -18.40
CA MET A 32 6.47 15.98 -19.34
C MET A 32 5.21 16.83 -19.18
N LEU A 33 4.10 16.22 -18.74
CA LEU A 33 2.81 16.91 -18.57
C LEU A 33 2.68 17.46 -17.15
N SER A 34 2.32 18.74 -17.04
CA SER A 34 2.15 19.43 -15.74
C SER A 34 1.03 18.85 -14.89
N SER A 35 -0.09 18.46 -15.50
CA SER A 35 -1.22 17.83 -14.82
C SER A 35 -0.83 16.48 -14.20
N PHE A 36 -0.18 15.62 -14.98
CA PHE A 36 0.32 14.33 -14.52
C PHE A 36 1.38 14.48 -13.40
N LYS A 37 2.24 15.49 -13.52
CA LYS A 37 3.22 15.80 -12.49
C LYS A 37 2.58 16.21 -11.17
N GLU A 38 1.46 16.94 -11.22
CA GLU A 38 0.75 17.36 -10.02
C GLU A 38 0.04 16.21 -9.34
N GLU A 39 -0.58 15.32 -10.10
CA GLU A 39 -1.17 14.08 -9.59
C GLU A 39 -0.11 13.23 -8.85
N LEU A 40 1.05 13.00 -9.47
CA LEU A 40 2.15 12.25 -8.85
C LEU A 40 2.67 12.93 -7.57
N ARG A 41 2.69 14.27 -7.51
CA ARG A 41 3.07 14.99 -6.28
C ARG A 41 2.07 14.75 -5.16
N LEU A 42 0.76 14.79 -5.46
CA LEU A 42 -0.28 14.54 -4.48
C LEU A 42 -0.19 13.10 -3.95
N LYS A 43 -0.07 12.10 -4.84
CA LYS A 43 0.15 10.70 -4.45
C LYS A 43 1.38 10.54 -3.56
N LYS A 44 2.49 11.18 -3.93
CA LYS A 44 3.73 11.17 -3.12
C LYS A 44 3.54 11.81 -1.75
N LEU A 45 2.87 12.96 -1.65
CA LEU A 45 2.64 13.65 -0.38
C LEU A 45 1.75 12.82 0.55
N ASN A 46 0.71 12.19 0.01
CA ASN A 46 -0.16 11.29 0.77
C ASN A 46 0.63 10.10 1.32
N LEU A 47 1.49 9.47 0.52
CA LEU A 47 2.35 8.38 0.99
C LEU A 47 3.38 8.83 2.04
N ILE A 48 3.95 10.04 1.91
CA ILE A 48 4.84 10.58 2.95
C ILE A 48 4.09 10.76 4.26
N ALA A 49 2.88 11.32 4.22
CA ALA A 49 2.06 11.48 5.41
C ALA A 49 1.73 10.12 6.05
N LEU A 50 1.34 9.13 5.22
CA LEU A 50 1.11 7.76 5.67
C LEU A 50 2.36 7.15 6.29
N ARG A 51 3.53 7.28 5.66
CA ARG A 51 4.80 6.78 6.20
C ARG A 51 5.08 7.33 7.60
N GLU A 52 4.91 8.63 7.82
CA GLU A 52 5.17 9.24 9.13
C GLU A 52 4.21 8.75 10.21
N ILE A 53 2.95 8.56 9.85
CA ILE A 53 1.94 7.98 10.74
C ILE A 53 2.33 6.54 11.10
N LEU A 54 2.65 5.74 10.09
CA LEU A 54 2.97 4.33 10.25
C LEU A 54 4.29 4.11 10.99
N LYS A 55 5.31 4.96 10.81
CA LYS A 55 6.57 4.89 11.57
C LYS A 55 6.35 4.91 13.08
N ASN A 56 5.32 5.60 13.54
CA ASN A 56 4.96 5.70 14.95
C ASN A 56 3.95 4.62 15.40
N ALA A 57 3.55 3.72 14.49
CA ALA A 57 2.44 2.78 14.64
C ALA A 57 2.83 1.34 14.96
N ALA A 58 4.12 0.97 15.01
CA ALA A 58 4.52 -0.41 15.23
C ALA A 58 3.93 -0.97 16.54
N GLY A 59 2.93 -1.85 16.43
CA GLY A 59 2.18 -2.40 17.57
C GLY A 59 1.23 -1.43 18.26
N LYS A 60 0.88 -0.29 17.63
CA LYS A 60 -0.06 0.70 18.16
C LYS A 60 -1.23 0.88 17.22
N GLU A 61 -2.38 1.24 17.79
CA GLU A 61 -3.55 1.67 17.03
C GLU A 61 -3.28 3.07 16.45
N VAL A 62 -3.63 3.23 15.17
CA VAL A 62 -3.50 4.46 14.40
C VAL A 62 -4.86 4.92 13.96
N ASP A 63 -5.15 6.19 14.19
CA ASP A 63 -6.30 6.86 13.59
C ASP A 63 -5.93 7.43 12.22
N LEU A 64 -6.45 6.80 11.17
CA LEU A 64 -6.38 7.29 9.80
C LEU A 64 -7.60 8.17 9.49
N THR A 65 -7.36 9.32 8.85
CA THR A 65 -8.44 10.09 8.22
C THR A 65 -9.00 9.34 7.01
N PRO A 66 -10.22 9.67 6.53
CA PRO A 66 -10.77 9.03 5.32
C PRO A 66 -9.81 9.11 4.12
N ALA A 67 -9.24 10.29 3.86
CA ALA A 67 -8.27 10.46 2.77
C ALA A 67 -6.99 9.63 2.93
N GLN A 68 -6.54 9.40 4.16
CA GLN A 68 -5.39 8.53 4.44
C GLN A 68 -5.75 7.05 4.26
N ALA A 69 -6.94 6.65 4.67
CA ALA A 69 -7.44 5.30 4.44
C ALA A 69 -7.58 5.02 2.94
N ASP A 70 -8.16 5.95 2.18
CA ASP A 70 -8.30 5.86 0.72
C ASP A 70 -6.93 5.76 0.04
N ALA A 71 -5.98 6.63 0.41
CA ALA A 71 -4.63 6.60 -0.14
C ALA A 71 -3.87 5.29 0.21
N LEU A 72 -4.10 4.75 1.40
CA LEU A 72 -3.52 3.46 1.80
C LEU A 72 -4.17 2.31 1.02
N MET A 73 -5.50 2.33 0.82
CA MET A 73 -6.20 1.33 0.02
C MET A 73 -5.74 1.35 -1.44
N GLU A 74 -5.65 2.53 -2.07
CA GLU A 74 -5.15 2.69 -3.43
C GLU A 74 -3.72 2.14 -3.54
N PHE A 75 -2.84 2.49 -2.60
CA PHE A 75 -1.47 1.98 -2.55
C PHE A 75 -1.41 0.45 -2.44
N LEU A 76 -2.23 -0.15 -1.58
CA LEU A 76 -2.27 -1.60 -1.41
C LEU A 76 -2.79 -2.31 -2.66
N GLN A 77 -3.80 -1.75 -3.33
CA GLN A 77 -4.33 -2.26 -4.59
C GLN A 77 -3.28 -2.18 -5.71
N GLU A 78 -2.60 -1.04 -5.86
CA GLU A 78 -1.50 -0.87 -6.81
C GLU A 78 -0.36 -1.87 -6.54
N SER A 79 0.04 -2.02 -5.27
CA SER A 79 1.11 -2.96 -4.87
C SER A 79 0.73 -4.42 -5.14
N LEU A 80 -0.53 -4.81 -4.85
CA LEU A 80 -1.04 -6.14 -5.14
C LEU A 80 -1.11 -6.42 -6.65
N HIS A 81 -1.39 -5.42 -7.46
CA HIS A 81 -1.42 -5.54 -8.92
C HIS A 81 -0.02 -5.74 -9.51
N GLU A 82 1.00 -5.14 -8.90
CA GLU A 82 2.39 -5.27 -9.34
C GLU A 82 3.05 -6.59 -8.93
N ILE A 83 2.59 -7.23 -7.84
CA ILE A 83 3.02 -8.59 -7.52
C ILE A 83 2.49 -9.52 -8.61
N PRO A 84 3.37 -10.17 -9.41
CA PRO A 84 2.93 -11.01 -10.51
C PRO A 84 1.93 -12.06 -10.02
N SER A 85 0.81 -12.24 -10.73
CA SER A 85 -0.11 -13.35 -10.47
C SER A 85 0.60 -14.70 -10.58
N GLU A 86 1.65 -14.75 -11.39
CA GLU A 86 2.49 -15.90 -11.68
C GLU A 86 3.74 -15.97 -10.79
N ILE A 87 3.56 -15.87 -9.47
CA ILE A 87 4.62 -16.11 -8.47
C ILE A 87 5.29 -17.49 -8.67
N TRP A 88 4.66 -18.39 -9.42
CA TRP A 88 5.12 -19.76 -9.67
C TRP A 88 6.23 -19.90 -10.72
N HIS A 89 6.55 -18.86 -11.51
CA HIS A 89 7.56 -18.95 -12.58
C HIS A 89 8.98 -18.53 -12.21
N THR A 90 9.22 -18.08 -10.98
CA THR A 90 10.57 -17.82 -10.48
C THR A 90 11.20 -19.12 -9.99
N ASP A 91 12.41 -19.46 -10.45
CA ASP A 91 13.14 -20.67 -10.03
C ASP A 91 13.57 -20.64 -8.55
N ASN A 92 13.59 -19.46 -7.92
CA ASN A 92 14.03 -19.31 -6.53
C ASN A 92 12.87 -19.54 -5.55
N ALA A 93 12.93 -20.66 -4.82
CA ALA A 93 11.90 -21.04 -3.84
C ALA A 93 11.76 -20.06 -2.67
N SER A 94 12.84 -19.43 -2.20
CA SER A 94 12.81 -18.41 -1.13
C SER A 94 12.05 -17.19 -1.60
N TRP A 95 12.39 -16.69 -2.79
CA TRP A 95 11.74 -15.54 -3.38
C TRP A 95 10.23 -15.74 -3.60
N ARG A 96 9.83 -16.96 -4.00
CA ARG A 96 8.41 -17.32 -4.10
C ARG A 96 7.67 -17.25 -2.77
N GLN A 97 8.30 -17.71 -1.69
CA GLN A 97 7.71 -17.68 -0.36
C GLN A 97 7.59 -16.25 0.15
N GLU A 98 8.61 -15.43 -0.08
CA GLU A 98 8.61 -14.00 0.26
C GLU A 98 7.47 -13.25 -0.47
N LEU A 99 7.36 -13.39 -1.80
CA LEU A 99 6.28 -12.77 -2.59
C LEU A 99 4.88 -13.26 -2.16
N LYS A 100 4.74 -14.54 -1.81
CA LYS A 100 3.47 -15.08 -1.33
C LYS A 100 3.11 -14.51 0.05
N ALA A 101 4.09 -14.39 0.94
CA ALA A 101 3.90 -13.81 2.27
C ALA A 101 3.51 -12.33 2.14
N GLU A 102 4.25 -11.57 1.33
CA GLU A 102 3.96 -10.17 1.03
C GLU A 102 2.55 -10.00 0.47
N ARG A 103 2.17 -10.75 -0.58
CA ARG A 103 0.82 -10.69 -1.15
C ARG A 103 -0.27 -11.00 -0.11
N THR A 104 -0.04 -12.00 0.74
CA THR A 104 -1.00 -12.39 1.78
C THR A 104 -1.17 -11.26 2.79
N THR A 105 -0.08 -10.64 3.21
CA THR A 105 -0.05 -9.50 4.12
C THR A 105 -0.78 -8.29 3.54
N LEU A 106 -0.47 -7.90 2.29
CA LEU A 106 -1.12 -6.77 1.62
C LEU A 106 -2.61 -7.00 1.40
N GLN A 107 -3.01 -8.22 1.03
CA GLN A 107 -4.42 -8.57 0.87
C GLN A 107 -5.17 -8.54 2.21
N ALA A 108 -4.56 -9.04 3.29
CA ALA A 108 -5.14 -8.99 4.62
C ALA A 108 -5.29 -7.56 5.14
N LEU A 109 -4.32 -6.68 4.83
CA LEU A 109 -4.42 -5.25 5.08
C LEU A 109 -5.59 -4.63 4.30
N LEU A 110 -5.67 -4.87 2.99
CA LEU A 110 -6.72 -4.31 2.15
C LEU A 110 -8.11 -4.74 2.63
N ASN A 111 -8.32 -6.02 2.94
CA ASN A 111 -9.59 -6.55 3.42
C ASN A 111 -10.04 -5.94 4.76
N ARG A 112 -9.11 -5.46 5.59
CA ARG A 112 -9.42 -4.77 6.85
C ARG A 112 -9.76 -3.30 6.65
N LEU A 113 -9.26 -2.70 5.56
CA LEU A 113 -9.51 -1.31 5.23
C LEU A 113 -10.76 -1.14 4.38
N GLU A 114 -11.07 -2.13 3.53
CA GLU A 114 -12.31 -2.14 2.79
C GLU A 114 -13.49 -2.14 3.78
N PRO A 115 -14.44 -1.20 3.65
CA PRO A 115 -15.67 -1.30 4.40
C PRO A 115 -16.29 -2.65 4.02
N ALA A 116 -16.62 -3.48 5.04
CA ALA A 116 -17.30 -4.75 4.84
C ALA A 116 -18.36 -4.55 3.75
N PRO A 117 -18.43 -5.43 2.72
CA PRO A 117 -19.35 -5.24 1.61
C PRO A 117 -20.70 -4.97 2.23
N ALA A 118 -21.15 -3.71 2.13
CA ALA A 118 -22.51 -3.37 2.50
C ALA A 118 -23.31 -4.34 1.66
N ASN A 119 -24.00 -5.28 2.32
CA ASN A 119 -24.91 -6.21 1.67
C ASN A 119 -25.57 -5.41 0.58
N GLN A 120 -25.22 -5.69 -0.67
CA GLN A 120 -26.00 -5.24 -1.79
C GLN A 120 -27.33 -5.90 -1.50
N GLY A 121 -28.24 -5.12 -0.92
CA GLY A 121 -29.60 -5.50 -0.66
C GLY A 121 -30.16 -5.87 -2.02
N THR A 122 -30.06 -7.16 -2.31
CA THR A 122 -30.88 -7.84 -3.29
C THR A 122 -32.32 -7.47 -2.95
N VAL A 123 -32.87 -6.60 -3.81
CA VAL A 123 -34.23 -6.57 -4.36
C VAL A 123 -35.35 -7.02 -3.43
#